data_AF-A0A150QAM1-F1
#
_entry.id   AF-A0A150QAM1-F1
#
_cell.length_a   1.000
_cell.length_b   1.000
_cell.length_c   1.000
_cell.angle_alpha   90.00
_cell.angle_beta   90.00
_cell.angle_gamma   90.00
#
_symmetry.space_group_name_H-M   'P 1'
#
loop_
_entity.id
_entity.type
_entity.pdbx_description
1 polymer ?
#
loop_
_entity_poly.entity_id
_entity_poly.type
_entity_poly.pdbx_seq_one_letter_code
_entity_poly.pdbx_strand_id
1 'polypeptide(L)' 'MVLPILERMRRDGAMVLLKIDGGRGLSDNGPYTILASGGPLKGDFIRVDVSSIEDGIAQVVVEYARKCWGFVEPS' A
#
# COMPACT_ATOMS: atom_id res chain seq x y z
N MET A 1 -13.24 5.05 3.40
CA MET A 1 -13.48 3.58 3.44
C MET A 1 -12.65 2.92 2.35
N VAL A 2 -11.64 2.11 2.72
CA VAL A 2 -10.59 1.66 1.78
C VAL A 2 -10.84 0.30 1.13
N LEU A 3 -11.68 -0.54 1.73
CA LEU A 3 -11.94 -1.91 1.27
C LEU A 3 -12.38 -2.01 -0.20
N PRO A 4 -13.27 -1.17 -0.75
CA PRO A 4 -13.64 -1.25 -2.17
C PRO A 4 -12.45 -1.03 -3.12
N ILE A 5 -11.48 -0.21 -2.71
CA ILE A 5 -10.27 0.07 -3.50
C ILE A 5 -9.32 -1.12 -3.45
N LEU A 6 -9.13 -1.73 -2.27
CA LEU A 6 -8.34 -2.95 -2.13
C LEU A 6 -8.95 -4.11 -2.92
N GLU A 7 -10.28 -4.23 -2.97
CA GLU A 7 -10.97 -5.22 -3.82
C GLU A 7 -10.74 -4.97 -5.31
N ARG A 8 -10.69 -3.71 -5.74
CA ARG A 8 -10.31 -3.39 -7.13
C ARG A 8 -8.87 -3.82 -7.42
N MET A 9 -7.92 -3.47 -6.54
CA MET A 9 -6.52 -3.91 -6.66
C MET A 9 -6.43 -5.44 -6.76
N ARG A 10 -7.18 -6.18 -5.93
CA ARG A 10 -7.25 -7.64 -5.97
C ARG A 10 -7.76 -8.17 -7.32
N ARG A 11 -8.80 -7.55 -7.90
CA ARG A 11 -9.32 -7.94 -9.22
C ARG A 11 -8.34 -7.70 -10.35
N ASP A 12 -7.49 -6.68 -10.22
CA ASP A 12 -6.40 -6.42 -11.17
C ASP A 12 -5.26 -7.46 -11.04
N GLY A 13 -5.29 -8.30 -10.01
CA GLY A 13 -4.27 -9.32 -9.74
C GLY A 13 -3.17 -8.87 -8.78
N ALA A 14 -3.41 -7.82 -7.99
CA ALA A 14 -2.51 -7.43 -6.91
C ALA A 14 -2.81 -8.19 -5.61
N MET A 15 -1.80 -8.38 -4.78
CA MET A 15 -1.93 -8.73 -3.37
C MET A 15 -1.57 -7.53 -2.50
N VAL A 16 -2.20 -7.42 -1.33
CA VAL A 16 -1.87 -6.43 -0.31
C VAL A 16 -1.61 -7.15 1.01
N LEU A 17 -0.46 -6.88 1.62
CA LEU A 17 -0.02 -7.40 2.91
C LEU A 17 0.02 -6.26 3.92
N LEU A 18 -0.63 -6.44 5.08
CA LEU A 18 -0.40 -5.64 6.29
C LEU A 18 0.41 -6.50 7.26
N LYS A 19 1.53 -5.97 7.74
CA LYS A 19 2.35 -6.57 8.79
C LYS A 19 2.41 -5.62 9.99
N ILE A 20 2.24 -6.17 11.18
CA ILE A 20 2.30 -5.46 12.46
C ILE A 20 3.48 -6.02 13.26
N ASP A 21 4.54 -5.22 13.41
CA ASP A 21 5.77 -5.59 14.11
C ASP A 21 5.74 -5.02 15.54
N GLY A 22 5.50 -5.88 16.55
CA GLY A 22 5.43 -5.46 17.96
C GLY A 22 6.74 -4.95 18.58
N GLY A 23 7.87 -5.14 17.90
CA GLY A 23 9.20 -4.73 18.38
C GLY A 23 9.71 -3.39 17.84
N ARG A 24 9.00 -2.74 16.91
CA ARG A 24 9.40 -1.44 16.35
C ARG A 24 8.65 -0.29 17.03
N GLY A 25 9.38 0.76 17.37
CA GLY A 25 8.84 1.99 17.96
C GLY A 25 8.84 3.18 16.98
N LEU A 26 8.55 4.37 17.49
CA LEU A 26 8.60 5.63 16.72
C LEU A 26 9.99 5.95 16.17
N SER A 27 11.04 5.35 16.73
CA SER A 27 12.42 5.47 16.25
C SER A 27 12.73 4.65 14.99
N ASP A 28 11.84 3.72 14.59
CA ASP A 28 12.09 2.73 13.52
C ASP A 28 11.00 2.75 12.43
N ASN A 29 10.77 3.91 11.80
CA ASN A 29 9.78 4.14 10.71
C ASN A 29 8.33 3.72 11.02
N GLY A 30 8.04 3.30 12.26
CA GLY A 30 6.73 2.84 12.74
C GLY A 30 6.55 1.30 12.72
N PRO A 31 5.57 0.78 13.46
CA PRO A 31 5.38 -0.67 13.66
C PRO A 31 4.66 -1.36 12.50
N TYR A 32 4.23 -0.62 11.49
CA TYR A 32 3.41 -1.18 10.40
C TYR A 32 4.18 -1.20 9.10
N THR A 33 4.20 -2.35 8.42
CA THR A 33 4.58 -2.43 7.01
C THR A 33 3.33 -2.70 6.20
N ILE A 34 3.11 -1.96 5.13
CA ILE A 34 2.10 -2.27 4.13
C ILE A 34 2.80 -2.47 2.79
N LEU A 35 2.46 -3.56 2.11
CA LEU A 35 3.05 -3.94 0.84
C LEU A 35 1.97 -4.28 -0.17
N ALA A 36 2.11 -3.77 -1.40
CA ALA A 36 1.38 -4.24 -2.56
C ALA A 36 2.34 -4.81 -3.60
N SER A 37 1.98 -5.95 -4.19
CA SER A 37 2.74 -6.60 -5.26
C SER A 37 1.78 -7.32 -6.21
N GLY A 38 2.28 -7.88 -7.31
CA GLY A 38 1.50 -8.71 -8.22
C GLY A 38 1.57 -8.28 -9.68
N GLY A 39 0.72 -8.89 -10.51
CA GLY A 39 0.79 -8.79 -11.98
C GLY A 39 0.90 -7.36 -12.53
N PRO A 40 0.03 -6.42 -12.11
CA PRO A 40 0.05 -5.02 -12.59
C PRO A 40 1.34 -4.27 -12.26
N LEU A 41 2.09 -4.73 -11.26
CA LEU A 41 3.38 -4.17 -10.86
C LEU A 41 4.57 -4.90 -11.53
N LYS A 42 4.33 -5.89 -12.41
CA LYS A 42 5.34 -6.56 -13.24
C LYS A 42 6.56 -7.12 -12.48
N GLY A 43 6.32 -7.66 -11.29
CA GLY A 43 7.38 -8.22 -10.42
C GLY A 43 8.02 -7.20 -9.47
N ASP A 44 7.63 -5.93 -9.54
CA ASP A 44 7.95 -4.90 -8.55
C ASP A 44 6.96 -4.96 -7.36
N PHE A 45 7.26 -4.18 -6.31
CA PHE A 45 6.38 -3.99 -5.17
C PHE A 45 6.36 -2.53 -4.70
N ILE A 46 5.25 -2.14 -4.08
CA ILE A 46 5.13 -0.90 -3.32
C ILE A 46 5.20 -1.29 -1.85
N ARG A 47 6.16 -0.76 -1.11
CA ARG A 47 6.31 -1.01 0.32
C ARG A 47 6.41 0.32 1.06
N VAL A 48 5.64 0.46 2.12
CA VAL A 48 5.74 1.56 3.06
C VAL A 48 5.86 1.02 4.47
N ASP A 49 6.75 1.62 5.25
CA ASP A 49 6.88 1.40 6.69
C ASP A 49 6.37 2.69 7.37
N VAL A 50 5.36 2.58 8.24
CA VAL A 50 4.59 3.71 8.76
C VAL A 50 4.17 3.54 10.23
N SER A 51 3.86 4.65 10.90
CA SER A 51 3.31 4.69 12.26
C SER A 51 1.79 4.61 12.33
N SER A 52 1.10 4.73 11.19
CA SER A 52 -0.36 4.68 11.05
C SER A 52 -0.75 3.74 9.93
N ILE A 53 -1.58 2.74 10.23
CA ILE A 53 -2.09 1.80 9.22
C ILE A 53 -2.85 2.55 8.13
N GLU A 54 -3.66 3.53 8.51
CA GLU A 54 -4.49 4.30 7.57
C GLU A 54 -3.63 5.08 6.58
N ASP A 55 -2.57 5.75 7.06
CA ASP A 55 -1.65 6.51 6.21
C ASP A 55 -0.90 5.59 5.25
N GLY A 56 -0.42 4.44 5.72
CA GLY A 56 0.29 3.52 4.84
C GLY A 56 -0.62 2.85 3.82
N ILE A 57 -1.88 2.56 4.16
CA ILE A 57 -2.83 2.05 3.16
C ILE A 57 -3.09 3.14 2.12
N ALA A 58 -3.30 4.39 2.55
CA ALA A 58 -3.54 5.51 1.64
C ALA A 58 -2.35 5.70 0.67
N GLN A 59 -1.11 5.70 1.18
CA GLN A 59 0.08 5.81 0.35
C GLN A 59 0.20 4.67 -0.66
N VAL A 60 0.03 3.41 -0.22
CA VAL A 60 0.09 2.25 -1.11
C VAL A 60 -0.98 2.31 -2.19
N VAL A 61 -2.20 2.72 -1.83
CA VAL A 61 -3.31 2.88 -2.78
C VAL A 61 -3.00 3.97 -3.80
N VAL A 62 -2.51 5.13 -3.37
CA VAL A 62 -2.21 6.26 -4.27
C VAL A 62 -1.07 5.89 -5.22
N GLU A 63 0.00 5.29 -4.71
CA GLU A 63 1.13 4.84 -5.54
C GLU A 63 0.71 3.75 -6.53
N TYR A 64 -0.13 2.81 -6.11
CA TYR A 64 -0.68 1.80 -7.00
C TYR A 64 -1.57 2.44 -8.08
N ALA A 65 -2.44 3.36 -7.69
CA ALA A 65 -3.31 4.07 -8.63
C ALA A 65 -2.52 4.88 -9.66
N ARG A 66 -1.41 5.52 -9.25
CA ARG A 66 -0.48 6.22 -10.15
C ARG A 66 0.14 5.25 -11.16
N LYS A 67 0.71 4.15 -10.67
CA LYS A 67 1.41 3.15 -11.50
C LYS A 67 0.48 2.35 -12.41
N CYS A 68 -0.72 2.01 -11.96
CA CYS A 68 -1.59 1.02 -12.60
C CYS A 68 -2.88 1.61 -13.18
N TRP A 69 -3.38 2.74 -12.67
CA TRP A 69 -4.65 3.35 -13.11
C TRP A 69 -4.49 4.72 -13.75
N GLY A 70 -3.26 5.25 -13.85
CA GLY A 70 -3.00 6.59 -14.39
C GLY A 70 -3.59 7.71 -13.53
N PHE A 71 -3.72 7.50 -12.22
CA PHE A 71 -4.19 8.54 -11.31
C PHE A 71 -3.18 9.68 -11.24
N VAL A 72 -3.66 10.90 -11.49
CA VAL A 72 -2.90 12.14 -11.31
C VAL A 72 -3.54 12.90 -10.16
N GLU A 73 -2.72 13.32 -9.20
CA GLU A 73 -3.20 14.07 -8.05
C GLU A 73 -3.71 15.44 -8.51
N PRO A 74 -4.92 15.86 -8.09
CA PRO A 74 -5.44 17.18 -8.45
C PRO A 74 -4.53 18.26 -7.86
N SER A 75 -4.15 19.23 -8.69
CA SER A 75 -3.34 20.41 -8.34
C SER A 75 -4.06 21.37 -7.41
#